data_AF-A0A6G0QH33-F1
#
_entry.id   AF-A0A6G0QH33-F1
#
_cell.length_a   1.000
_cell.length_b   1.000
_cell.length_c   1.000
_cell.angle_alpha   90.00
_cell.angle_beta   90.00
_cell.angle_gamma   90.00
#
_symmetry.space_group_name_H-M   'P 1'
#
loop_
_entity.id
_entity.type
_entity.pdbx_description
1 polymer ?
#
loop_
_entity_poly.entity_id
_entity_poly.type
_entity_poly.pdbx_seq_one_letter_code
_entity_poly.pdbx_strand_id
1 'polypeptide(L)'
;MVNVRTINEETVEGSIMFLCVIDECTRYKRAFLLKEKSEATFHIKVLLNRLRTRFRKLKVQLLLSDQGGEFLTKPLEAYCEWD
;
A
#
# COMPACT_ATOMS: atom_id res chain seq x y z
N MET A 1 7.58 -4.19 -2.94
CA MET A 1 7.11 -3.20 -3.93
C MET A 1 5.63 -2.85 -3.74
N VAL A 2 5.22 -1.60 -3.98
CA VAL A 2 3.82 -1.15 -4.03
C VAL A 2 3.52 -0.44 -5.35
N ASN A 3 2.33 -0.64 -5.91
CA ASN A 3 1.88 -0.01 -7.16
C ASN A 3 0.33 0.00 -7.23
N VAL A 4 -0.27 1.07 -7.77
CA VAL A 4 -1.70 1.11 -8.10
C VAL A 4 -1.95 0.77 -9.56
N ARG A 5 -2.87 -0.16 -9.82
CA ARG A 5 -3.29 -0.52 -11.19
C ARG A 5 -4.78 -0.36 -11.39
N THR A 6 -5.17 0.01 -12.60
CA THR A 6 -6.57 0.08 -13.03
C THR A 6 -7.12 -1.32 -13.28
N ILE A 7 -8.40 -1.52 -12.96
CA ILE A 7 -9.19 -2.69 -13.30
C ILE A 7 -10.00 -2.32 -14.56
N ASN A 8 -10.01 -3.20 -15.55
CA ASN A 8 -10.69 -2.93 -16.82
C ASN A 8 -12.22 -2.82 -16.65
N GLU A 9 -12.77 -3.48 -15.64
CA GLU A 9 -14.20 -3.50 -15.33
C GLU A 9 -14.40 -3.09 -13.86
N GLU A 10 -15.42 -2.29 -13.62
CA GLU A 10 -15.80 -1.89 -12.27
C GLU A 10 -16.25 -3.11 -11.46
N THR A 11 -15.70 -3.24 -10.25
CA THR A 11 -16.10 -4.33 -9.34
C THR A 11 -17.53 -4.10 -8.81
N VAL A 12 -18.14 -5.14 -8.22
CA VAL A 12 -19.50 -5.05 -7.63
C VAL A 12 -19.64 -3.91 -6.62
N GLU A 13 -18.57 -3.55 -5.91
CA GLU A 13 -18.58 -2.47 -4.91
C GLU A 13 -18.17 -1.10 -5.47
N GLY A 14 -17.92 -1.00 -6.76
CA GLY A 14 -17.58 0.24 -7.45
C GLY A 14 -16.10 0.61 -7.48
N SER A 15 -15.22 -0.30 -7.09
CA SER A 15 -13.77 -0.09 -7.22
C SER A 15 -13.32 -0.27 -8.67
N ILE A 16 -12.47 0.66 -9.13
CA ILE A 16 -11.94 0.72 -10.50
C ILE A 16 -10.42 0.53 -10.53
N MET A 17 -9.78 0.42 -9.37
CA MET A 17 -8.34 0.26 -9.22
C MET A 17 -8.03 -0.71 -8.08
N PHE A 18 -6.77 -1.15 -8.00
CA PHE A 18 -6.26 -1.82 -6.81
C PHE A 18 -4.81 -1.43 -6.51
N LEU A 19 -4.50 -1.32 -5.22
CA LEU A 19 -3.14 -1.26 -4.70
C LEU A 19 -2.59 -2.69 -4.59
N CYS A 20 -1.56 -2.98 -5.37
CA CYS A 20 -0.78 -4.20 -5.26
C CYS A 20 0.41 -3.98 -4.32
N VAL A 21 0.55 -4.84 -3.31
CA VAL A 21 1.68 -4.89 -2.40
C VAL A 21 2.35 -6.26 -2.51
N ILE A 22 3.65 -6.24 -2.77
CA ILE A 22 4.49 -7.44 -2.85
C ILE A 22 5.56 -7.35 -1.78
N ASP A 23 5.62 -8.35 -0.90
CA ASP A 23 6.78 -8.57 -0.06
C ASP A 23 7.91 -9.20 -0.90
N GLU A 24 9.04 -8.51 -1.00
CA GLU A 24 10.18 -8.95 -1.80
C GLU A 24 10.84 -10.21 -1.24
N CYS A 25 10.79 -10.40 0.10
CA CYS A 25 11.44 -11.53 0.75
C CYS A 25 10.65 -12.83 0.51
N THR A 26 9.35 -12.82 0.77
CA THR A 26 8.50 -14.02 0.70
C THR A 26 7.75 -14.18 -0.62
N ARG A 27 7.77 -13.16 -1.48
CA ARG A 27 6.90 -13.05 -2.67
C ARG A 27 5.40 -13.07 -2.38
N TYR A 28 5.00 -12.94 -1.11
CA TYR A 28 3.60 -12.80 -0.74
C TYR A 28 3.01 -11.53 -1.35
N LYS A 29 1.83 -11.68 -1.97
CA LYS A 29 1.11 -10.59 -2.63
C LYS A 29 -0.17 -10.28 -1.88
N ARG A 30 -0.48 -8.99 -1.76
CA ARG A 30 -1.73 -8.49 -1.21
C ARG A 30 -2.29 -7.42 -2.14
N ALA A 31 -3.59 -7.45 -2.37
CA ALA A 31 -4.31 -6.43 -3.12
C ALA A 31 -5.33 -5.73 -2.21
N PHE A 32 -5.49 -4.42 -2.40
CA PHE A 32 -6.60 -3.64 -1.84
C PHE A 32 -7.34 -2.98 -2.99
N LEU A 33 -8.65 -3.18 -3.06
CA LEU A 33 -9.50 -2.50 -4.04
C LEU A 33 -9.62 -1.02 -3.68
N LEU A 34 -9.56 -0.16 -4.69
CA LEU A 34 -9.63 1.30 -4.55
C LEU A 34 -10.71 1.87 -5.48
N LYS A 35 -11.48 2.81 -4.97
CA LYS A 35 -12.35 3.69 -5.77
C LYS A 35 -11.56 4.91 -6.25
N GLU A 36 -10.66 5.41 -5.42
CA GLU A 36 -9.81 6.56 -5.72
C GLU A 36 -8.34 6.26 -5.41
N LYS A 37 -7.41 6.86 -6.16
CA LYS A 37 -5.96 6.68 -5.90
C LYS A 37 -5.53 7.20 -4.52
N SER A 38 -6.23 8.22 -4.02
CA SER A 38 -6.01 8.84 -2.70
C SER A 38 -6.12 7.85 -1.54
N GLU A 39 -6.91 6.78 -1.71
CA GLU A 39 -7.13 5.72 -0.72
C GLU A 39 -5.87 4.86 -0.48
N ALA A 40 -4.90 4.87 -1.41
CA ALA A 40 -3.68 4.07 -1.30
C ALA A 40 -2.91 4.37 0.00
N THR A 41 -2.76 5.64 0.35
CA THR A 41 -2.07 6.08 1.58
C THR A 41 -2.70 5.47 2.84
N PHE A 42 -4.03 5.45 2.90
CA PHE A 42 -4.74 4.86 4.03
C PHE A 42 -4.45 3.35 4.15
N HIS A 43 -4.58 2.62 3.04
CA HIS A 43 -4.33 1.17 3.03
C HIS A 43 -2.89 0.81 3.37
N ILE A 44 -1.91 1.60 2.90
CA ILE A 44 -0.48 1.40 3.25
C ILE A 44 -0.27 1.58 4.75
N LYS A 45 -0.77 2.68 5.35
CA LYS A 45 -0.64 2.91 6.80
C LYS A 45 -1.26 1.79 7.62
N VAL A 46 -2.45 1.34 7.26
CA VAL A 46 -3.13 0.22 7.92
C VAL A 46 -2.32 -1.06 7.79
N LEU A 47 -1.76 -1.35 6.62
CA LEU A 47 -0.92 -2.53 6.39
C LEU A 47 0.35 -2.47 7.24
N LEU A 48 1.09 -1.36 7.21
CA LEU A 48 2.32 -1.17 7.99
C LEU A 48 2.05 -1.34 9.49
N ASN A 49 0.97 -0.73 10.01
CA ASN A 49 0.58 -0.90 11.40
C ASN A 49 0.26 -2.36 11.74
N ARG A 50 -0.49 -3.06 10.88
CA ARG A 50 -0.78 -4.49 11.07
C ARG A 50 0.47 -5.36 11.08
N LEU A 51 1.42 -5.10 10.18
CA LEU A 51 2.69 -5.82 10.12
C LEU A 51 3.50 -5.59 11.40
N ARG A 52 3.59 -4.34 11.87
CA ARG A 52 4.25 -3.99 13.13
C ARG A 52 3.62 -4.68 14.35
N THR A 53 2.30 -4.71 14.44
CA THR A 53 1.61 -5.35 15.56
C THR A 53 1.76 -6.89 15.53
N ARG A 54 1.65 -7.50 14.35
CA ARG A 54 1.69 -8.96 14.18
C ARG A 54 3.10 -9.54 14.27
N PHE A 55 4.09 -8.84 13.72
CA PHE A 55 5.47 -9.30 13.62
C PHE A 55 6.40 -8.37 14.38
N ARG A 56 6.26 -8.29 15.71
CA ARG A 56 7.02 -7.34 16.55
C ARG A 56 8.55 -7.40 16.42
N LYS A 57 9.10 -8.53 15.96
CA LYS A 57 10.55 -8.73 15.75
C LYS A 57 11.01 -8.36 14.33
N LEU A 58 10.09 -8.13 13.40
CA LEU A 58 10.37 -7.80 12.01
C LEU A 58 9.89 -6.39 11.74
N LYS A 59 10.75 -5.55 11.18
CA LYS A 59 10.43 -4.18 10.78
C LYS A 59 10.54 -4.05 9.26
N VAL A 60 9.53 -3.46 8.65
CA VAL A 60 9.59 -3.08 7.23
C VAL A 60 10.68 -2.02 7.09
N GLN A 61 11.73 -2.33 6.34
CA GLN A 61 12.87 -1.43 6.17
C GLN A 61 12.68 -0.43 5.03
N LEU A 62 11.95 -0.83 3.99
CA LEU A 62 11.86 -0.07 2.76
C LEU A 62 10.52 -0.30 2.07
N LEU A 63 9.87 0.79 1.68
CA LEU A 63 8.69 0.80 0.82
C LEU A 63 9.10 1.28 -0.57
N LEU A 64 9.20 0.36 -1.52
CA LEU A 64 9.52 0.67 -2.92
C LEU A 64 8.24 0.90 -3.72
N SER A 65 8.10 2.06 -4.37
CA SER A 65 7.01 2.39 -5.31
C SER A 65 7.56 2.83 -6.68
N ASP A 66 6.66 2.96 -7.66
CA ASP A 66 6.95 3.53 -8.98
C ASP A 66 6.89 5.07 -9.01
N GLN A 67 6.92 5.72 -7.83
CA GLN A 67 6.87 7.18 -7.68
C GLN A 67 5.56 7.83 -8.20
N GLY A 68 4.47 7.06 -8.32
CA GLY A 68 3.13 7.62 -8.51
C GLY A 68 2.79 8.67 -7.45
N GLY A 69 2.07 9.74 -7.85
CA GLY A 69 1.77 10.88 -6.97
C GLY A 69 1.00 10.50 -5.70
N GLU A 70 0.26 9.40 -5.71
CA GLU A 70 -0.39 8.83 -4.53
C GLU A 70 0.58 8.36 -3.44
N PHE A 71 1.84 8.08 -3.80
CA PHE A 71 2.89 7.64 -2.87
C PHE A 71 3.79 8.78 -2.39
N LEU A 72 3.80 9.92 -3.10
CA LEU A 72 4.62 11.11 -2.79
C LEU A 72 3.89 12.11 -1.88
N THR A 73 3.06 11.60 -0.98
CA THR A 73 2.23 12.44 -0.12
C THR A 73 2.94 12.70 1.20
N LYS A 74 3.03 13.98 1.62
CA LYS A 74 3.61 14.37 2.93
C LYS A 74 3.06 13.54 4.10
N PRO A 75 1.76 13.18 4.16
CA PRO A 75 1.24 12.34 5.23
C PRO A 75 1.80 10.91 5.24
N LEU A 76 2.17 10.35 4.09
CA LEU A 76 2.77 9.01 4.01
C LEU A 76 4.25 9.08 4.39
N GLU A 77 4.98 10.07 3.88
CA GLU A 77 6.38 10.34 4.24
C GLU A 77 6.52 10.51 5.76
N ALA A 78 5.76 11.42 6.37
CA ALA A 78 5.79 11.66 7.81
C ALA A 78 5.44 10.41 8.65
N TYR A 79 4.60 9.51 8.11
CA TYR A 79 4.26 8.26 8.79
C TYR A 79 5.41 7.24 8.74
N CYS A 80 6.17 7.22 7.65
CA CYS A 80 7.33 6.35 7.49
C CYS A 80 8.57 6.86 8.23
N GLU A 81 8.69 8.18 8.46
CA GLU A 81 9.80 8.80 9.21
C GLU A 81 9.67 8.64 10.73
N TRP A 82 8.46 8.44 11.25
CA TRP A 82 8.19 8.29 12.68
C TRP A 82 8.64 6.95 13.29
N ASP A 83 9.38 6.12 12.54
CA ASP A 83 9.81 4.77 12.92
C ASP A 83 11.33 4.58 12.93
#